data_AF-A0A2P8W597-F1
#
_entry.id   AF-A0A2P8W597-F1
#
_cell.length_a   1.000
_cell.length_b   1.000
_cell.length_c   1.000
_cell.angle_alpha   90.00
_cell.angle_beta   90.00
_cell.angle_gamma   90.00
#
_symmetry.space_group_name_H-M   'P 1'
#
loop_
_entity.id
_entity.type
_entity.pdbx_description
1 polymer ?
#
loop_
_entity_poly.entity_id
_entity_poly.type
_entity_poly.pdbx_seq_one_letter_code
_entity_poly.pdbx_strand_id
1 'polypeptide(L)' 'MPDEAPKQQTSPLKQLRQRVGLTQAELARRIGVSDRAVRAWEKGEYPPTLTVPQMRSLCRELAITFDELPDEFGPSNSSQ' A
#
# COMPACT_ATOMS: atom_id res chain seq x y z
N MET A 1 7.49 16.21 -13.21
CA MET A 1 7.06 16.05 -11.81
C MET A 1 8.26 15.51 -11.06
N PRO A 2 8.85 16.26 -10.10
CA PRO A 2 9.97 15.78 -9.26
C PRO A 2 9.40 14.72 -8.29
N ASP A 3 10.12 13.78 -7.68
CA ASP A 3 11.35 13.92 -6.93
C ASP A 3 11.86 12.49 -6.59
N GLU A 4 13.18 12.36 -6.56
CA GLU A 4 14.01 11.23 -6.16
C GLU A 4 13.45 10.46 -4.94
N ALA A 5 13.24 9.13 -5.05
CA ALA A 5 12.80 8.33 -3.91
C ALA A 5 13.97 8.10 -2.93
N PRO A 6 13.94 8.65 -1.70
CA PRO A 6 14.94 8.34 -0.71
C PRO A 6 14.73 6.90 -0.24
N LYS A 7 15.80 6.11 -0.32
CA LYS A 7 15.90 4.79 0.32
C LYS A 7 15.79 4.97 1.83
N GLN A 8 14.90 4.19 2.46
CA GLN A 8 14.98 3.58 3.82
C GLN A 8 13.72 3.81 4.69
N GLN A 9 13.14 2.69 5.15
CA GLN A 9 12.19 2.54 6.27
C GLN A 9 10.77 3.11 6.11
N THR A 10 10.13 2.89 4.95
CA THR A 10 8.69 3.16 4.81
C THR A 10 7.97 1.93 4.28
N SER A 11 6.80 1.66 4.83
CA SER A 11 6.00 0.44 4.63
C SER A 11 5.83 0.08 3.15
N PRO A 12 5.81 -1.21 2.79
CA PRO A 12 5.86 -1.64 1.40
C PRO A 12 4.66 -1.14 0.59
N LEU A 13 3.47 -1.02 1.20
CA LEU A 13 2.32 -0.38 0.56
C LEU A 13 2.57 1.11 0.23
N LYS A 14 3.27 1.83 1.10
CA LYS A 14 3.64 3.23 0.86
C LYS A 14 4.60 3.35 -0.31
N GLN A 15 5.59 2.45 -0.41
CA GLN A 15 6.53 2.42 -1.54
C GLN A 15 5.83 2.16 -2.86
N LEU A 16 4.95 1.16 -2.90
CA LEU A 16 4.14 0.83 -4.08
C LEU A 16 3.27 2.03 -4.50
N ARG A 17 2.60 2.66 -3.52
CA ARG A 17 1.77 3.83 -3.75
C ARG A 17 2.57 5.03 -4.30
N GLN A 18 3.77 5.27 -3.78
CA GLN A 18 4.66 6.33 -4.28
C GLN A 18 5.16 6.05 -5.69
N ARG A 19 5.45 4.77 -6.02
CA ARG A 19 5.85 4.35 -7.37
C ARG A 19 4.82 4.72 -8.44
N VAL A 20 3.54 4.62 -8.11
CA VAL A 20 2.43 4.98 -9.01
C VAL A 20 1.92 6.40 -8.82
N GLY A 21 2.49 7.17 -7.88
CA GLY A 21 2.11 8.56 -7.61
C GLY A 21 0.73 8.73 -6.96
N LEU A 22 0.19 7.71 -6.29
CA LEU A 22 -1.13 7.76 -5.66
C LEU A 22 -1.09 8.31 -4.22
N THR A 23 -2.18 8.94 -3.78
CA THR A 23 -2.36 9.34 -2.37
C THR A 23 -3.11 8.24 -1.59
N GLN A 24 -3.04 8.26 -0.25
CA GLN A 24 -3.80 7.32 0.61
C GLN A 24 -5.29 7.35 0.28
N ALA A 25 -5.85 8.55 0.24
CA ALA A 25 -7.25 8.79 -0.08
C ALA A 25 -7.62 8.33 -1.51
N GLU A 26 -6.75 8.55 -2.50
CA GLU A 26 -7.02 8.12 -3.87
C GLU A 26 -6.96 6.60 -4.02
N LEU A 27 -5.96 5.96 -3.40
CA LEU A 27 -5.85 4.51 -3.34
C LEU A 27 -7.10 3.92 -2.64
N ALA A 28 -7.49 4.48 -1.50
CA ALA A 28 -8.68 4.08 -0.76
C ALA A 28 -9.94 4.19 -1.63
N ARG A 29 -10.13 5.32 -2.32
CA ARG A 29 -11.28 5.55 -3.19
C ARG A 29 -11.33 4.57 -4.37
N ARG A 30 -10.18 4.26 -4.97
CA ARG A 30 -10.09 3.32 -6.12
C ARG A 30 -10.34 1.87 -5.72
N ILE A 31 -9.91 1.47 -4.52
CA ILE A 31 -10.16 0.13 -3.98
C ILE A 31 -11.56 0.02 -3.36
N GLY A 32 -12.18 1.14 -3.00
CA GLY A 32 -13.47 1.18 -2.30
C GLY A 32 -13.32 0.88 -0.80
N VAL A 33 -12.28 1.41 -0.17
CA VAL A 33 -12.05 1.36 1.28
C VAL A 33 -11.92 2.76 1.85
N SER A 34 -11.92 2.86 3.18
CA SER A 34 -11.71 4.13 3.87
C SER A 34 -10.23 4.51 3.90
N ASP A 35 -9.91 5.81 3.78
CA ASP A 35 -8.55 6.35 3.95
C ASP A 35 -7.90 5.88 5.26
N ARG A 36 -8.70 5.85 6.34
CA ARG A 36 -8.29 5.33 7.65
C ARG A 36 -7.80 3.88 7.59
N ALA A 37 -8.41 3.03 6.76
CA ALA A 37 -7.99 1.64 6.58
C ALA A 37 -6.61 1.58 5.92
N VAL A 38 -6.40 2.32 4.83
CA VAL A 38 -5.10 2.40 4.15
C VAL A 38 -4.00 2.90 5.10
N ARG A 39 -4.29 3.94 5.88
CA ARG A 39 -3.36 4.46 6.90
C ARG A 39 -3.03 3.43 7.98
N ALA A 40 -4.02 2.65 8.42
CA ALA A 40 -3.80 1.58 9.40
C ALA A 40 -2.95 0.46 8.81
N TRP A 41 -3.17 0.08 7.55
CA TRP A 41 -2.37 -0.93 6.84
C TRP A 41 -0.93 -0.47 6.67
N GLU A 42 -0.72 0.77 6.21
CA GLU A 42 0.62 1.35 6.10
C GLU A 42 1.35 1.45 7.45
N LYS A 43 0.65 1.40 8.59
CA LYS A 43 1.30 1.39 9.89
C LYS A 43 1.43 0.01 10.51
N GLY A 44 0.82 -1.01 9.91
CA GLY A 44 0.70 -2.33 10.53
C GLY A 44 -0.21 -2.36 11.77
N GLU A 45 -1.10 -1.37 11.93
CA GLU A 45 -2.05 -1.34 13.07
C GLU A 45 -3.11 -2.44 12.93
N TYR A 46 -3.53 -2.76 11.70
CA TYR A 46 -4.51 -3.81 11.40
C TYR A 46 -4.19 -4.52 10.09
N PRO A 47 -4.53 -5.82 9.98
CA PRO A 47 -4.37 -6.56 8.73
C PRO A 47 -5.33 -6.01 7.65
N PRO A 48 -4.92 -6.05 6.38
CA PRO A 48 -5.77 -5.67 5.26
C PRO A 48 -6.97 -6.61 5.11
N THR A 49 -8.14 -6.12 5.49
CA THR A 49 -9.42 -6.81 5.23
C THR A 49 -9.92 -6.45 3.83
N LEU A 50 -9.21 -6.94 2.83
CA LEU A 50 -9.57 -6.78 1.41
C LEU A 50 -10.32 -8.02 0.92
N THR A 51 -11.46 -7.82 0.27
CA THR A 51 -12.11 -8.87 -0.51
C THR A 51 -11.33 -9.13 -1.80
N VAL A 52 -11.50 -10.31 -2.41
CA VAL A 52 -10.89 -10.68 -3.71
C VAL A 52 -11.02 -9.58 -4.79
N PRO A 53 -12.19 -8.96 -5.02
CA PRO A 53 -12.30 -7.86 -6.00
C PRO A 53 -11.49 -6.62 -5.59
N GLN A 54 -11.42 -6.29 -4.31
CA GLN A 54 -10.63 -5.16 -3.80
C GLN A 54 -9.14 -5.43 -3.94
N MET A 55 -8.69 -6.66 -3.67
CA MET A 55 -7.31 -7.08 -3.89
C MET A 55 -6.92 -6.93 -5.36
N ARG A 56 -7.79 -7.37 -6.28
CA ARG A 56 -7.59 -7.20 -7.72
C ARG A 56 -7.48 -5.72 -8.12
N SER A 57 -8.35 -4.87 -7.58
CA SER A 57 -8.27 -3.42 -7.79
C SER A 57 -6.95 -2.87 -7.26
N LEU A 58 -6.55 -3.22 -6.04
CA LEU A 58 -5.28 -2.77 -5.46
C LEU A 58 -4.08 -3.18 -6.33
N CYS A 59 -3.99 -4.43 -6.76
CA CYS A 59 -2.93 -4.88 -7.68
C CYS A 59 -2.92 -4.06 -8.99
N ARG A 60 -4.10 -3.81 -9.56
CA ARG A 60 -4.24 -3.03 -10.80
C ARG A 60 -3.79 -1.58 -10.62
N GLU A 61 -4.18 -0.94 -9.53
CA GLU A 61 -3.86 0.47 -9.25
C GLU A 61 -2.38 0.66 -8.87
N LEU A 62 -1.80 -0.32 -8.20
CA LEU A 62 -0.38 -0.33 -7.84
C LEU A 62 0.51 -0.84 -8.99
N ALA A 63 -0.09 -1.26 -10.11
CA ALA A 63 0.59 -1.85 -11.26
C ALA A 63 1.52 -3.02 -10.89
N ILE A 64 1.10 -3.83 -9.93
CA ILE A 64 1.80 -5.04 -9.47
C ILE A 64 0.96 -6.29 -9.65
N THR A 65 1.61 -7.44 -9.67
CA THR A 65 0.95 -8.75 -9.61
C THR A 65 0.73 -9.19 -8.17
N PHE A 66 -0.17 -10.15 -7.97
CA PHE A 66 -0.40 -10.77 -6.65
C PHE A 66 0.89 -11.36 -6.05
N ASP A 67 1.82 -11.84 -6.89
CA ASP A 67 3.12 -12.37 -6.48
C ASP A 67 4.06 -11.31 -5.87
N GLU A 68 3.94 -10.05 -6.31
CA GLU A 68 4.72 -8.92 -5.77
C GLU A 68 4.02 -8.24 -4.58
N LEU A 69 2.82 -8.72 -4.23
CA LEU A 69 2.04 -8.14 -3.15
C LEU A 69 2.64 -8.61 -1.81
N PRO A 70 3.09 -7.69 -0.95
CA PRO A 70 3.64 -8.06 0.33
C PRO A 70 2.55 -8.67 1.22
N ASP A 71 2.88 -9.74 1.93
CA ASP A 71 1.97 -10.38 2.90
C ASP A 71 1.55 -9.38 4.01
N GLU A 72 2.45 -8.45 4.31
CA GLU A 72 2.27 -7.38 5.29
C GLU A 72 2.40 -6.00 4.65
N PHE A 73 1.41 -5.13 4.83
CA PHE A 73 1.47 -3.75 4.32
C PHE A 73 2.11 -2.74 5.30
N GLY A 74 2.34 -3.16 6.55
CA GLY A 74 2.94 -2.34 7.60
C GLY A 74 4.46 -2.24 7.48
N PRO A 75 5.11 -1.38 8.26
CA PRO A 75 6.56 -1.38 8.34
C PRO A 75 6.98 -2.72 8.97
N SER A 76 7.66 -3.56 8.20
CA SER A 76 8.38 -4.71 8.74
C SER A 76 9.49 -4.15 9.63
N ASN A 77 9.23 -3.97 10.91
CA ASN A 77 10.26 -3.73 11.91
C ASN A 77 11.03 -5.04 12.04
N SER A 78 11.91 -5.30 11.08
CA SER A 78 13.03 -6.21 11.27
C SER A 78 13.89 -5.57 12.35
N SER A 79 13.56 -5.83 13.62
CA SER A 79 14.49 -5.62 14.72
C SER A 79 15.72 -6.48 14.40
N GLN A 80 16.79 -5.83 13.95
CA GLN A 80 18.14 -6.37 14.03
C GLN A 80 18.89 -5.61 15.11
#